data_AF-A0A4S8I4C9-F1
#
_entry.id   AF-A0A4S8I4C9-F1
#
_cell.length_a   1.000
_cell.length_b   1.000
_cell.length_c   1.000
_cell.angle_alpha   90.00
_cell.angle_beta   90.00
_cell.angle_gamma   90.00
#
_symmetry.space_group_name_H-M   'P 1'
#
loop_
_entity.id
_entity.type
_entity.pdbx_description
1 polymer ?
#
loop_
_entity_poly.entity_id
_entity_poly.type
_entity_poly.pdbx_seq_one_letter_code
_entity_poly.pdbx_strand_id
1 'polypeptide(L)'
;MTTILGIHLILLGLGAFLLVLKAVYFGGIYDTWAPGGGDVRKITNLTLSPSVIFGYLLKSPFGGEGWIVSVDDLEDIIGGHYKL
;
A
#
# COMPACT_ATOMS: atom_id res chain seq x y z
N MET A 1 -4.83 23.56 19.24
CA MET A 1 -3.65 23.05 18.52
C MET A 1 -3.89 21.61 18.03
N THR A 2 -4.18 20.65 18.90
CA THR A 2 -4.43 19.23 18.54
C THR A 2 -5.67 19.00 17.67
N THR A 3 -6.73 19.81 17.80
CA THR A 3 -7.94 19.70 16.97
C THR A 3 -7.67 19.89 15.48
N ILE A 4 -6.86 20.90 15.14
CA ILE A 4 -6.49 21.17 13.74
C ILE A 4 -5.69 19.98 13.20
N LEU A 5 -4.69 19.49 13.94
CA LEU A 5 -3.92 18.32 13.56
C LEU A 5 -4.82 17.09 13.35
N GLY A 6 -5.75 16.83 14.26
CA GLY A 6 -6.68 15.70 14.17
C GLY A 6 -7.55 15.72 12.90
N ILE A 7 -8.07 16.88 12.53
CA ILE A 7 -8.85 17.03 11.28
C ILE A 7 -8.00 16.68 10.06
N HIS A 8 -6.76 17.18 10.01
CA HIS A 8 -5.85 16.89 8.89
C HIS A 8 -5.48 15.41 8.83
N LEU A 9 -5.23 14.76 9.98
CA LEU A 9 -4.93 13.34 10.04
C LEU A 9 -6.10 12.48 9.52
N ILE A 10 -7.35 12.84 9.84
CA ILE A 10 -8.53 12.16 9.30
C ILE A 10 -8.62 12.33 7.79
N LEU A 11 -8.39 13.54 7.28
CA LEU A 11 -8.41 13.80 5.83
C LEU A 11 -7.30 13.02 5.09
N LEU A 12 -6.12 12.92 5.68
CA LEU A 12 -5.02 12.11 5.14
C LEU A 12 -5.35 10.61 5.13
N GLY A 13 -5.92 10.10 6.22
CA GLY A 13 -6.38 8.70 6.30
C GLY A 13 -7.46 8.38 5.25
N LEU A 14 -8.41 9.29 5.04
CA LEU A 14 -9.38 9.16 3.95
C LEU A 14 -8.71 9.15 2.58
N GLY A 15 -7.69 10.00 2.37
CA GLY A 15 -6.90 10.01 1.14
C GLY A 15 -6.21 8.68 0.86
N ALA A 16 -5.59 8.06 1.87
CA ALA A 16 -4.99 6.73 1.74
C ALA A 16 -6.04 5.65 1.42
N PHE A 17 -7.21 5.72 2.08
CA PHE A 17 -8.29 4.76 1.85
C PHE A 17 -8.91 4.87 0.45
N LEU A 18 -8.93 6.06 -0.16
CA LEU A 18 -9.39 6.23 -1.55
C LEU A 18 -8.55 5.41 -2.54
N LEU A 19 -7.24 5.26 -2.31
CA LEU A 19 -6.39 4.40 -3.13
C LEU A 19 -6.80 2.93 -3.03
N VAL A 20 -7.12 2.47 -1.81
CA VAL A 20 -7.60 1.09 -1.57
C VAL A 20 -8.90 0.85 -2.34
N LEU A 21 -9.84 1.79 -2.29
CA LEU A 21 -11.09 1.68 -3.05
C LEU A 21 -10.84 1.63 -4.56
N LYS A 22 -9.88 2.42 -5.07
CA LYS A 22 -9.53 2.41 -6.50
C LYS A 22 -9.01 1.05 -6.95
N ALA A 23 -8.11 0.45 -6.16
CA ALA A 23 -7.47 -0.81 -6.48
C ALA A 23 -8.42 -2.02 -6.36
N VAL A 24 -9.33 -2.01 -5.38
CA VAL A 24 -10.23 -3.15 -5.11
C VAL A 24 -11.53 -3.05 -5.92
N TYR A 25 -12.19 -1.90 -5.91
CA TYR A 25 -13.55 -1.77 -6.45
C TYR A 25 -13.60 -1.07 -7.81
N PHE A 26 -12.84 0.01 -7.99
CA PHE A 26 -12.97 0.88 -9.17
C PHE A 26 -11.96 0.55 -10.28
N GLY A 27 -12.06 -0.67 -10.82
CA GLY A 27 -11.34 -1.07 -12.05
C GLY A 27 -9.86 -1.45 -11.86
N GLY A 28 -9.31 -1.37 -10.65
CA GLY A 28 -7.95 -1.84 -10.39
C GLY A 28 -6.86 -0.80 -10.66
N ILE A 29 -5.61 -1.23 -10.62
CA ILE A 29 -4.42 -0.42 -10.90
C ILE A 29 -3.47 -1.17 -11.81
N TYR A 30 -2.52 -0.47 -12.41
CA TYR A 30 -1.54 -1.08 -13.31
C TYR A 30 -0.53 -1.91 -12.53
N ASP A 31 -0.37 -3.16 -12.93
CA ASP A 31 0.62 -4.10 -12.40
C ASP A 31 1.65 -4.42 -13.48
N THR A 32 2.91 -4.04 -13.24
CA THR A 32 4.04 -4.37 -14.12
C THR A 32 4.40 -5.85 -14.11
N TRP A 33 4.03 -6.56 -13.04
CA TRP A 33 4.33 -7.97 -12.81
C TRP A 33 3.19 -8.91 -13.19
N ALA A 34 2.15 -8.39 -13.85
CA ALA A 34 1.06 -9.20 -14.34
C ALA A 34 1.58 -10.32 -15.28
N PRO A 35 1.04 -11.56 -15.18
CA PRO A 35 1.45 -12.66 -16.05
C PRO A 35 1.17 -12.34 -17.52
N GLY A 36 2.19 -12.44 -18.38
CA GLY A 36 2.08 -12.11 -19.80
C GLY A 36 2.46 -10.67 -20.15
N GLY A 37 2.93 -9.88 -19.18
CA GLY A 37 3.32 -8.49 -19.35
C GLY A 37 2.38 -7.55 -18.58
N GLY A 38 2.83 -6.31 -18.35
CA GLY A 38 2.10 -5.40 -17.48
C GLY A 38 0.69 -5.07 -17.97
N ASP A 39 -0.28 -5.10 -17.04
CA ASP A 39 -1.70 -4.86 -17.32
C ASP A 39 -2.42 -4.24 -16.11
N VAL A 40 -3.60 -3.65 -16.34
CA VAL A 40 -4.45 -3.14 -15.27
C VAL A 40 -5.29 -4.27 -14.69
N ARG A 41 -5.12 -4.54 -13.40
CA ARG A 41 -5.90 -5.56 -12.68
C ARG A 41 -6.45 -5.07 -11.36
N LYS A 42 -7.57 -5.66 -10.94
CA LYS A 42 -8.11 -5.49 -9.59
C LYS A 42 -7.27 -6.27 -8.59
N ILE A 43 -7.08 -5.69 -7.41
CA ILE A 43 -6.39 -6.36 -6.30
C ILE A 43 -7.45 -6.98 -5.39
N THR A 44 -7.51 -8.31 -5.34
CA THR A 44 -8.56 -9.05 -4.61
C THR A 44 -8.07 -9.64 -3.29
N ASN A 45 -6.77 -9.89 -3.16
CA ASN A 45 -6.17 -10.56 -2.00
C ASN A 45 -5.13 -9.66 -1.36
N LEU A 46 -5.57 -8.72 -0.51
CA LEU A 46 -4.67 -7.79 0.17
C LEU A 46 -3.83 -8.49 1.22
N THR A 47 -2.57 -8.07 1.37
CA THR A 47 -1.76 -8.49 2.50
C THR A 47 -2.18 -7.73 3.75
N LEU A 48 -2.93 -8.42 4.61
CA LEU A 48 -3.42 -7.87 5.87
C LEU A 48 -2.57 -8.27 7.08
N SER A 49 -1.53 -9.08 6.86
CA SER A 49 -0.63 -9.56 7.90
C SER A 49 0.22 -8.40 8.44
N PRO A 50 0.09 -8.03 9.73
CA PRO A 50 0.89 -6.96 10.30
C PRO A 50 2.39 -7.25 10.27
N SER A 51 2.79 -8.53 10.39
CA SER A 51 4.21 -8.90 10.38
C SER A 51 4.89 -8.59 9.06
N VAL A 52 4.17 -8.70 7.94
CA VAL A 52 4.71 -8.38 6.60
C VAL A 52 4.80 -6.87 6.44
N ILE A 53 3.69 -6.15 6.66
CA ILE A 53 3.61 -4.70 6.46
C ILE A 53 4.59 -3.94 7.38
N PHE A 54 4.59 -4.24 8.69
CA PHE A 54 5.56 -3.63 9.61
C PHE A 54 6.97 -4.21 9.44
N GLY A 55 7.11 -5.39 8.84
CA GLY A 55 8.39 -5.98 8.48
C GLY A 55 9.20 -5.07 7.56
N TYR A 56 8.58 -4.48 6.54
CA TYR A 56 9.24 -3.51 5.65
C TYR A 56 9.83 -2.30 6.39
N LEU A 57 9.13 -1.81 7.42
CA LEU A 57 9.60 -0.67 8.22
C LEU A 57 10.84 -0.98 9.06
N LEU A 58 11.09 -2.27 9.34
CA LEU A 58 12.22 -2.72 10.15
C LEU A 58 13.38 -3.28 9.30
N LYS A 59 13.22 -3.38 7.97
CA LYS A 59 14.29 -3.80 7.06
C LYS A 59 15.42 -2.78 7.03
N SER A 60 16.64 -3.27 6.82
CA SER A 60 17.83 -2.44 6.66
C SER A 60 17.72 -1.54 5.41
N PRO A 61 18.19 -0.27 5.46
CA PRO A 61 18.22 0.61 4.29
C PRO A 61 19.42 0.36 3.36
N PHE A 62 20.29 -0.61 3.66
CA PHE A 62 21.46 -0.92 2.84
C PHE A 62 21.12 -1.81 1.63
N GLY A 63 22.05 -1.88 0.68
CA GLY A 63 21.90 -2.68 -0.55
C GLY A 63 21.57 -4.15 -0.25
N GLY A 64 20.62 -4.70 -1.01
CA GLY A 64 20.09 -6.06 -0.82
C GLY A 64 18.85 -6.15 0.08
N GLU A 65 18.61 -5.16 0.95
CA GLU A 65 17.46 -5.13 1.87
C GLU A 65 16.43 -4.08 1.44
N GLY A 66 16.87 -2.84 1.24
CA GLY A 66 16.08 -1.79 0.58
C GLY A 66 14.92 -1.17 1.37
N TRP A 67 14.84 -1.37 2.70
CA TRP A 67 13.78 -0.81 3.58
C TRP A 67 12.37 -0.86 2.93
N ILE A 68 11.58 0.22 3.00
CA ILE A 68 10.26 0.32 2.36
C ILE A 68 10.32 0.38 0.81
N VAL A 69 11.50 0.65 0.23
CA VAL A 69 11.68 0.69 -1.23
C VAL A 69 11.71 -0.72 -1.82
N SER A 70 11.84 -1.74 -0.98
CA SER A 70 11.88 -3.15 -1.40
C SER A 70 10.52 -3.79 -1.62
N VAL A 71 9.41 -3.06 -1.48
CA VAL A 71 8.07 -3.58 -1.81
C VAL A 71 7.98 -3.84 -3.30
N ASP A 72 7.60 -5.06 -3.67
CA ASP A 72 7.67 -5.57 -5.04
C ASP A 72 6.34 -6.07 -5.61
N ASP A 73 5.26 -6.10 -4.81
CA ASP A 73 3.91 -6.41 -5.28
C ASP A 73 2.86 -5.36 -4.87
N LEU A 74 1.70 -5.44 -5.53
CA LEU A 74 0.62 -4.48 -5.32
C LEU A 74 -0.25 -4.83 -4.11
N GLU A 75 -0.29 -6.10 -3.74
CA GLU A 75 -1.01 -6.63 -2.59
C GLU A 75 -0.50 -6.01 -1.28
N ASP A 76 0.82 -5.84 -1.16
CA ASP A 76 1.50 -5.23 -0.03
C ASP A 76 1.39 -3.70 -0.07
N ILE A 77 1.46 -3.08 -1.25
CA ILE A 77 1.24 -1.63 -1.40
C ILE A 77 -0.18 -1.27 -0.92
N ILE A 78 -1.20 -1.95 -1.45
CA ILE A 78 -2.60 -1.65 -1.11
C ILE A 78 -2.92 -2.12 0.31
N GLY A 79 -2.35 -3.25 0.76
CA GLY A 79 -2.44 -3.70 2.14
C GLY A 79 -1.86 -2.70 3.15
N GLY A 80 -0.72 -2.08 2.82
CA GLY A 80 -0.10 -1.03 3.62
C GLY A 80 -0.98 0.22 3.74
N HIS A 81 -1.56 0.69 2.63
CA HIS A 81 -2.48 1.84 2.64
C HIS A 81 -3.79 1.56 3.38
N TYR A 82 -4.20 0.30 3.48
CA TYR A 82 -5.34 -0.10 4.31
C TYR A 82 -5.02 -0.06 5.82
N LYS A 83 -3.74 -0.17 6.22
CA LYS A 83 -3.28 -0.18 7.61
C LYS A 83 -2.80 1.19 8.12
N LEU A 84 -2.68 2.19 7.24
CA LEU A 84 -2.26 3.56 7.55
C LEU A 84 -3.35 4.34 8.31
#